data_AF-A0A7D7VNP5-F1
#
_entry.id   AF-A0A7D7VNP5-F1
#
_cell.length_a   1.000
_cell.length_b   1.000
_cell.length_c   1.000
_cell.angle_alpha   90.00
_cell.angle_beta   90.00
_cell.angle_gamma   90.00
#
_symmetry.space_group_name_H-M   'P 1'
#
loop_
_entity.id
_entity.type
_entity.pdbx_description
1 polymer ?
#
loop_
_entity_poly.entity_id
_entity_poly.type
_entity_poly.pdbx_seq_one_letter_code
_entity_poly.pdbx_strand_id
1 'polypeptide(L)'
;MKQQGLYLPEFERDNCGAGFICNLHGKKSNTIIHNALEILVKLEHRGAVSSDGRTGDGAGILIDIPHLFFKRVCNFTIPEVNEYGVGMVFLPYSMIKTSKS
;
A
#
# COMPACT_ATOMS: atom_id res chain seq x y z
N MET A 1 -29.14 -1.65 8.25
CA MET A 1 -29.48 -2.35 9.52
C MET A 1 -30.59 -1.59 10.27
N LYS A 2 -31.20 -2.15 11.33
CA LYS A 2 -32.16 -1.42 12.19
C LYS A 2 -31.43 -0.48 13.15
N GLN A 3 -32.02 0.69 13.40
CA GLN A 3 -31.53 1.68 14.36
C GLN A 3 -31.41 1.07 15.77
N GLN A 4 -30.22 1.13 16.38
CA GLN A 4 -29.96 0.61 17.73
C GLN A 4 -29.31 1.69 18.59
N GLY A 5 -30.05 2.23 19.56
CA GLY A 5 -29.54 3.28 20.45
C GLY A 5 -29.24 4.58 19.71
N LEU A 6 -28.09 5.20 19.99
CA LEU A 6 -27.61 6.43 19.34
C LEU A 6 -27.08 6.21 17.91
N TYR A 7 -27.05 4.97 17.42
CA TYR A 7 -26.68 4.68 16.04
C TYR A 7 -27.79 5.18 15.10
N LEU A 8 -27.40 6.04 14.16
CA LEU A 8 -28.25 6.59 13.11
C LEU A 8 -27.79 5.98 11.77
N PRO A 9 -28.54 5.02 11.20
CA PRO A 9 -28.19 4.34 9.94
C PRO A 9 -27.94 5.30 8.76
N GLU A 10 -28.54 6.49 8.80
CA GLU A 10 -28.34 7.59 7.85
C GLU A 10 -26.90 8.14 7.78
N PHE A 11 -26.03 7.83 8.75
CA PHE A 11 -24.60 8.16 8.72
C PHE A 11 -23.69 6.97 8.41
N GLU A 12 -24.26 5.82 8.05
CA GLU A 12 -23.49 4.67 7.57
C GLU A 12 -22.88 5.01 6.20
N ARG A 13 -21.57 5.26 6.17
CA ARG A 13 -20.78 5.43 4.95
C ARG A 13 -20.03 4.13 4.68
N ASP A 14 -20.06 3.67 3.43
CA ASP A 14 -19.13 2.66 2.92
C ASP A 14 -17.70 3.22 3.04
N ASN A 15 -17.03 2.86 4.12
CA ASN A 15 -15.69 3.35 4.42
C ASN A 15 -14.66 2.37 3.84
N CYS A 16 -13.74 2.90 3.03
CA CYS A 16 -12.53 2.20 2.64
C CYS A 16 -11.83 1.65 3.89
N GLY A 17 -11.41 0.39 3.84
CA GLY A 17 -10.66 -0.24 4.93
C GLY A 17 -9.22 0.31 5.02
N ALA A 18 -8.79 0.67 6.22
CA ALA A 18 -7.39 1.02 6.49
C ALA A 18 -6.91 0.34 7.78
N GLY A 19 -5.61 0.10 7.88
CA GLY A 19 -4.98 -0.52 9.04
C GLY A 19 -3.48 -0.24 9.07
N PHE A 20 -2.86 -0.46 10.23
CA PHE A 20 -1.42 -0.38 10.40
C PHE A 20 -0.92 -1.57 11.22
N ILE A 21 0.34 -1.93 11.02
CA ILE A 21 1.04 -2.94 11.79
C ILE A 21 2.47 -2.47 12.02
N CYS A 22 2.96 -2.60 13.26
CA CYS A 22 4.32 -2.22 13.61
C CYS A 22 4.94 -3.25 14.57
N ASN A 23 6.27 -3.31 14.56
CA ASN A 23 7.02 -4.02 15.60
C ASN A 23 7.36 -3.02 16.71
N LEU A 24 6.84 -3.22 17.91
CA LEU A 24 7.06 -2.32 19.05
C LEU A 24 8.53 -2.26 19.50
N HIS A 25 9.34 -3.25 19.15
CA HIS A 25 10.78 -3.28 19.42
C HIS A 25 11.62 -2.73 18.26
N GLY A 26 11.00 -2.19 17.20
CA GLY A 26 11.71 -1.61 16.05
C GLY A 26 12.45 -2.62 15.17
N LYS A 27 12.26 -3.94 15.39
CA LYS A 27 12.92 -4.98 14.59
C LYS A 27 12.25 -5.12 13.21
N LYS A 28 13.00 -4.78 12.16
CA LYS A 28 12.59 -4.95 10.75
C LYS A 28 12.46 -6.43 10.41
N SER A 29 11.36 -6.81 9.75
CA SER A 29 11.10 -8.18 9.28
C SER A 29 10.14 -8.18 8.09
N ASN A 30 10.37 -9.07 7.12
CA ASN A 30 9.43 -9.31 6.01
C ASN A 30 8.07 -9.85 6.49
N THR A 31 8.00 -10.45 7.70
CA THR A 31 6.73 -10.89 8.30
C THR A 31 5.70 -9.77 8.37
N ILE A 32 6.12 -8.53 8.66
CA ILE A 32 5.22 -7.38 8.71
C ILE A 32 4.58 -7.10 7.35
N ILE A 33 5.33 -7.25 6.26
CA ILE A 33 4.84 -7.06 4.90
C ILE A 33 3.77 -8.12 4.58
N HIS A 34 4.04 -9.40 4.89
CA HIS A 34 3.07 -10.48 4.69
C HIS A 34 1.77 -10.25 5.49
N ASN A 35 1.91 -9.82 6.74
CA ASN A 35 0.76 -9.49 7.58
C ASN A 35 -0.05 -8.29 7.03
N ALA A 36 0.63 -7.27 6.50
CA ALA A 36 -0.04 -6.12 5.89
C ALA A 36 -0.83 -6.53 4.62
N LEU A 37 -0.27 -7.42 3.81
CA LEU A 37 -0.96 -7.98 2.64
C LEU A 37 -2.18 -8.83 3.06
N GLU A 38 -2.04 -9.64 4.10
CA GLU A 38 -3.16 -10.42 4.67
C GLU A 38 -4.27 -9.52 5.21
N ILE A 39 -3.93 -8.38 5.81
CA ILE A 39 -4.90 -7.37 6.23
C ILE A 39 -5.67 -6.83 5.01
N LEU A 40 -4.99 -6.51 3.90
CA LEU A 40 -5.65 -6.03 2.69
C LEU A 40 -6.62 -7.07 2.11
N VAL A 41 -6.23 -8.35 2.08
CA VAL A 41 -7.13 -9.45 1.66
C VAL A 41 -8.36 -9.50 2.55
N LYS A 42 -8.19 -9.37 3.87
CA LYS A 42 -9.32 -9.34 4.82
C LYS A 42 -10.19 -8.10 4.69
N LEU A 43 -9.70 -7.01 4.11
CA LEU A 43 -10.43 -5.78 3.84
C LEU A 43 -11.12 -5.76 2.47
N GLU A 44 -10.98 -6.81 1.65
CA GLU A 44 -11.56 -6.88 0.30
C GLU A 44 -13.08 -6.65 0.29
N HIS A 45 -13.79 -7.14 1.31
CA HIS A 45 -15.24 -6.92 1.46
C HIS A 45 -15.65 -5.45 1.68
N ARG A 46 -14.67 -4.55 1.90
CA ARG A 46 -14.85 -3.09 2.00
C ARG A 46 -14.29 -2.35 0.80
N GLY A 47 -13.79 -3.07 -0.20
CA GLY A 47 -13.33 -2.51 -1.45
C GLY A 47 -14.49 -2.28 -2.40
N ALA A 48 -14.48 -1.15 -3.09
CA ALA A 48 -15.33 -0.96 -4.26
C ALA A 48 -14.78 -1.79 -5.42
N VAL A 49 -15.68 -2.50 -6.11
CA VAL A 49 -15.39 -3.31 -7.29
C VAL A 49 -16.11 -2.68 -8.47
N SER A 50 -15.37 -2.47 -9.56
CA SER A 50 -15.91 -1.98 -10.84
C SER A 50 -16.91 -2.98 -11.45
N SER A 51 -17.69 -2.52 -12.42
CA SER A 51 -18.71 -3.34 -13.09
C SER A 51 -18.17 -4.58 -13.84
N ASP A 52 -16.85 -4.67 -14.04
CA ASP A 52 -16.18 -5.83 -14.65
C ASP A 52 -15.95 -6.99 -13.67
N GLY A 53 -16.23 -6.78 -12.37
CA GLY A 53 -16.05 -7.77 -11.30
C GLY A 53 -14.59 -8.15 -11.04
N ARG A 54 -13.62 -7.41 -11.59
CA ARG A 54 -12.18 -7.73 -11.50
C ARG A 54 -11.33 -6.54 -11.08
N THR A 55 -11.74 -5.34 -11.47
CA THR A 55 -11.01 -4.12 -11.18
C THR A 55 -11.52 -3.53 -9.87
N GLY A 56 -10.64 -3.40 -8.88
CA GLY A 56 -10.90 -2.63 -7.67
C GLY A 56 -10.43 -1.18 -7.82
N ASP A 57 -10.98 -0.29 -7.01
CA ASP A 57 -10.64 1.15 -7.04
C ASP A 57 -9.20 1.45 -6.59
N GLY A 58 -8.60 0.53 -5.82
CA GLY A 58 -7.19 0.58 -5.44
C GLY A 58 -6.91 -0.03 -4.07
N ALA A 59 -5.69 -0.58 -3.92
CA ALA A 59 -5.14 -1.04 -2.65
C ALA A 59 -3.63 -0.78 -2.62
N GLY A 60 -3.07 -0.57 -1.43
CA GLY A 60 -1.64 -0.31 -1.29
C GLY A 60 -1.16 -0.47 0.14
N ILE A 61 0.16 -0.65 0.28
CA ILE A 61 0.86 -0.61 1.57
C ILE A 61 1.95 0.45 1.53
N LEU A 62 2.15 1.12 2.65
CA LEU A 62 3.30 1.97 2.89
C LEU A 62 4.26 1.24 3.83
N ILE A 63 5.54 1.18 3.46
CA ILE A 63 6.59 0.52 4.24
C ILE A 63 7.79 1.45 4.41
N ASP A 64 8.64 1.15 5.39
CA ASP A 64 9.97 1.75 5.50
C ASP A 64 10.79 1.52 4.22
N ILE A 65 11.72 2.43 3.94
CA ILE A 65 12.69 2.26 2.84
C ILE A 65 13.44 0.93 3.03
N PRO A 66 13.32 -0.04 2.09
CA PRO A 66 13.96 -1.35 2.19
C PRO A 66 15.46 -1.23 1.83
N HIS A 67 16.25 -0.66 2.73
CA HIS A 67 17.67 -0.33 2.48
C HIS A 67 18.50 -1.52 1.98
N LEU A 68 18.32 -2.72 2.55
CA LEU A 68 19.05 -3.92 2.12
C LEU A 68 18.69 -4.36 0.69
N PHE A 69 17.45 -4.09 0.24
CA PHE A 69 17.05 -4.33 -1.13
C PHE A 69 17.76 -3.33 -2.05
N PHE A 70 17.71 -2.03 -1.74
CA PHE A 70 18.39 -1.00 -2.56
C PHE A 70 19.91 -1.20 -2.63
N LYS A 71 20.58 -1.56 -1.52
CA LYS A 71 22.02 -1.90 -1.55
C LYS A 71 22.33 -3.05 -2.52
N ARG A 72 21.38 -3.98 -2.72
CA ARG A 72 21.55 -5.13 -3.61
C ARG A 72 21.28 -4.80 -5.07
N VAL A 73 20.26 -3.99 -5.37
CA VAL A 73 19.79 -3.76 -6.75
C VAL A 73 20.39 -2.53 -7.43
N CYS A 74 20.87 -1.55 -6.66
CA CYS A 74 21.54 -0.39 -7.22
C CYS A 74 22.94 -0.78 -7.73
N ASN A 75 23.28 -0.33 -8.94
CA ASN A 75 24.61 -0.47 -9.53
C ASN A 75 25.60 0.61 -9.06
N PHE A 76 25.20 1.41 -8.08
CA PHE A 76 26.00 2.46 -7.44
C PHE A 76 25.89 2.34 -5.93
N THR A 77 26.89 2.87 -5.23
CA THR A 77 26.89 2.95 -3.77
C THR A 77 25.80 3.93 -3.31
N ILE A 78 24.91 3.45 -2.44
CA ILE A 78 23.93 4.30 -1.78
C ILE A 78 24.42 4.72 -0.39
N PRO A 79 24.06 5.93 0.10
CA PRO A 79 24.32 6.35 1.47
C PRO A 79 23.69 5.44 2.53
N GLU A 80 24.03 5.66 3.80
CA GLU A 80 23.49 4.87 4.90
C GLU A 80 21.99 5.19 5.14
N VAL A 81 21.35 4.38 5.98
CA VAL A 81 19.92 4.56 6.30
C VAL A 81 19.67 5.99 6.79
N ASN A 82 18.62 6.63 6.27
CA ASN A 82 18.22 8.02 6.53
C ASN A 82 19.10 9.11 5.88
N GLU A 83 20.10 8.75 5.08
CA GLU A 83 20.92 9.70 4.31
C GLU A 83 20.49 9.83 2.84
N TYR A 84 19.40 9.16 2.44
CA TYR A 84 18.83 9.22 1.09
C TYR A 84 17.30 9.08 1.12
N GLY A 85 16.66 9.58 0.06
CA GLY A 85 15.23 9.45 -0.17
C GLY A 85 14.90 8.56 -1.37
N VAL A 86 13.69 8.02 -1.41
CA VAL A 86 13.17 7.24 -2.53
C VAL A 86 11.86 7.87 -3.00
N GLY A 87 11.75 8.13 -4.31
CA GLY A 87 10.53 8.58 -4.94
C GLY A 87 9.88 7.47 -5.75
N MET A 88 8.62 7.15 -5.47
CA MET A 88 7.79 6.30 -6.33
C MET A 88 6.96 7.22 -7.23
N VAL A 89 7.18 7.17 -8.55
CA VAL A 89 6.51 8.05 -9.51
C VAL A 89 5.82 7.25 -10.60
N PHE A 90 4.62 7.69 -10.99
CA PHE A 90 3.94 7.22 -12.19
C PHE A 90 4.20 8.21 -13.32
N LEU A 91 4.84 7.74 -14.38
CA LEU A 91 5.10 8.51 -15.60
C LEU A 91 4.09 8.14 -16.69
N PRO A 92 3.71 9.06 -17.59
CA PRO A 92 2.82 8.75 -18.70
C PRO A 92 3.38 7.63 -19.59
N TYR A 93 2.57 6.60 -19.84
CA TYR A 93 2.97 5.44 -20.63
C TYR A 93 3.43 5.81 -22.05
N SER A 94 2.87 6.87 -22.63
CA SER A 94 3.25 7.38 -23.96
C SER A 94 4.72 7.79 -24.05
N MET A 95 5.34 8.25 -22.96
CA MET A 95 6.75 8.67 -22.95
C MET A 95 7.72 7.49 -23.06
N ILE A 96 7.30 6.28 -22.71
CA ILE A 96 8.15 5.07 -22.69
C ILE A 96 8.35 4.49 -24.11
N LYS A 97 7.45 4.77 -25.06
CA LYS A 97 7.53 4.22 -26.43
C LYS A 97 8.48 5.00 -27.36
N THR A 98 8.89 6.20 -27.00
CA THR A 98 9.71 7.08 -27.86
C THR A 98 11.22 6.87 -27.78
N SER A 99 11.72 5.97 -26.91
CA SER A 99 13.16 5.75 -26.70
C SER A 99 13.75 4.53 -27.42
N LYS A 100 12.95 3.80 -28.22
CA LYS A 100 13.47 2.79 -29.15
C LYS A 100 13.50 3.38 -30.55
N SER A 101 14.58 4.11 -30.86
CA SER A 101 15.08 4.26 -32.24
C SER A 101 15.92 3.05 -32.61
#